data_AF-A0A448ZXH5-F1
#
_entry.id   AF-A0A448ZXH5-F1
#
_cell.length_a   1.000
_cell.length_b   1.000
_cell.length_c   1.000
_cell.angle_alpha   90.00
_cell.angle_beta   90.00
_cell.angle_gamma   90.00
#
_symmetry.space_group_name_H-M   'P 1'
#
loop_
_entity.id
_entity.type
_entity.pdbx_description
1 polymer ?
#
loop_
_entity_poly.entity_id
_entity_poly.type
_entity_poly.pdbx_seq_one_letter_code
_entity_poly.pdbx_strand_id
1 'polypeptide(L)'
;MGRQLKINEWLQVFDLYENYKNNKISKRAFEYEYLKICGSNKIFNRYVIRWIKIKIKKYNLGMNIESKTGKSPKKGKGSGRPRKKFPLQEIETEKEH
;
A
#
# COMPACT_ATOMS: atom_id res chain seq x y z
N MET A 1 8.09 -10.12 2.68
CA MET A 1 7.58 -8.75 2.41
C MET A 1 8.63 -7.98 1.63
N GLY A 2 8.27 -7.29 0.55
CA GLY A 2 9.26 -6.60 -0.30
C GLY A 2 9.65 -5.22 0.25
N ARG A 3 10.90 -4.80 0.00
CA ARG A 3 11.40 -3.45 0.33
C ARG A 3 10.52 -2.36 -0.30
N GLN A 4 10.17 -1.36 0.49
CA GLN A 4 9.54 -0.13 0.04
C GLN A 4 10.63 0.89 -0.32
N LEU A 5 10.45 1.60 -1.44
CA LEU A 5 11.35 2.66 -1.84
C LEU A 5 11.17 3.91 -0.96
N LYS A 6 12.28 4.52 -0.57
CA LYS A 6 12.33 5.84 0.09
C LYS A 6 11.96 6.94 -0.90
N ILE A 7 11.67 8.13 -0.39
CA ILE A 7 11.30 9.30 -1.20
C ILE A 7 12.38 9.62 -2.24
N ASN A 8 13.64 9.67 -1.84
CA ASN A 8 14.76 9.97 -2.75
C ASN A 8 14.90 8.91 -3.86
N GLU A 9 14.65 7.64 -3.55
CA GLU A 9 14.66 6.56 -4.54
C GLU A 9 13.49 6.72 -5.52
N TRP A 10 12.32 7.15 -5.06
CA TRP A 10 11.20 7.48 -5.94
C TRP A 10 11.51 8.64 -6.89
N LEU A 11 12.18 9.68 -6.41
CA LEU A 11 12.61 10.81 -7.26
C LEU A 11 13.54 10.34 -8.38
N GLN A 12 14.54 9.51 -8.06
CA GLN A 12 15.43 8.92 -9.07
C GLN A 12 14.65 8.09 -10.11
N VAL A 13 13.66 7.31 -9.67
CA VAL A 13 12.80 6.53 -10.58
C VAL A 13 11.97 7.44 -11.48
N PHE A 14 11.52 8.60 -10.98
CA PHE A 14 10.77 9.57 -11.77
C PHE A 14 11.64 10.20 -12.86
N ASP A 15 12.86 10.62 -12.53
CA ASP A 15 13.82 11.18 -13.49
C ASP A 15 14.18 10.16 -14.58
N LEU A 16 14.43 8.90 -14.18
CA LEU A 16 14.67 7.79 -15.10
C LEU A 16 13.47 7.56 -16.03
N TYR A 17 12.25 7.63 -15.49
CA TYR A 17 11.03 7.45 -16.27
C TYR A 17 10.82 8.58 -17.28
N GLU A 18 11.15 9.83 -16.92
CA GLU A 18 11.13 10.95 -17.86
C GLU A 18 12.16 10.79 -18.97
N ASN A 19 13.39 10.38 -18.63
CA ASN A 19 14.42 10.11 -19.62
C ASN A 19 14.01 8.99 -20.59
N TYR A 20 13.34 7.95 -20.09
CA TYR A 20 12.78 6.89 -20.93
C TYR A 20 11.66 7.42 -21.84
N LYS A 21 10.74 8.22 -21.29
CA LYS A 21 9.63 8.81 -22.06
C LYS A 21 10.12 9.76 -23.16
N ASN A 22 11.19 10.50 -22.90
CA ASN A 22 11.83 11.42 -23.83
C ASN A 22 12.80 10.72 -24.80
N ASN A 23 12.80 9.38 -24.85
CA ASN A 23 13.67 8.56 -25.68
C ASN A 23 15.18 8.80 -25.47
N LYS A 24 15.57 9.38 -24.33
CA LYS A 24 17.00 9.58 -23.98
C LYS A 24 17.68 8.28 -23.57
N ILE A 25 16.91 7.33 -23.02
CA ILE A 25 17.37 6.01 -22.65
C ILE A 25 16.46 4.92 -23.24
N SER A 26 17.03 3.76 -23.54
CA SER A 26 16.26 2.61 -24.00
C SER A 26 15.46 1.98 -22.87
N LYS A 27 14.43 1.19 -23.23
CA LYS A 27 13.64 0.42 -22.25
C LYS A 27 14.51 -0.52 -21.41
N ARG A 28 15.52 -1.16 -22.01
CA ARG A 28 16.46 -2.05 -21.31
C ARG A 28 17.31 -1.30 -20.30
N ALA A 29 17.82 -0.11 -20.67
CA ALA A 29 18.58 0.73 -19.76
C ALA A 29 17.72 1.20 -18.58
N PHE A 30 16.48 1.61 -18.85
CA PHE A 30 15.51 1.96 -17.81
C PHE A 30 15.23 0.80 -16.85
N GLU A 31 15.00 -0.39 -17.38
CA GLU A 31 14.76 -1.60 -16.58
C GLU A 31 15.95 -1.93 -15.67
N TYR A 32 17.17 -1.90 -16.21
CA TYR A 32 18.38 -2.15 -15.45
C TYR A 32 18.56 -1.18 -14.28
N GLU A 33 18.48 0.13 -14.55
CA GLU A 33 18.62 1.16 -13.49
C GLU A 33 17.49 1.09 -12.47
N TYR A 34 16.25 0.84 -12.90
CA TYR A 34 15.13 0.63 -11.99
C TYR A 34 15.36 -0.56 -11.04
N LEU A 35 15.85 -1.68 -11.55
CA LEU A 35 16.14 -2.88 -10.75
C LEU A 35 17.29 -2.63 -9.78
N LYS A 36 18.30 -1.86 -10.18
CA LYS A 36 19.39 -1.42 -9.30
C LYS A 36 18.87 -0.60 -8.12
N ILE A 37 17.92 0.30 -8.34
CA ILE A 37 17.28 1.11 -7.28
C ILE A 37 16.38 0.24 -6.38
N CYS A 38 15.57 -0.63 -6.98
CA CYS A 38 14.60 -1.46 -6.26
C CYS A 38 15.20 -2.65 -5.50
N GLY A 39 16.42 -3.03 -5.84
CA GLY A 39 17.05 -4.27 -5.42
C GLY A 39 16.76 -5.42 -6.40
N SER A 40 17.76 -6.29 -6.57
CA SER A 40 17.82 -7.36 -7.58
C SER A 40 16.70 -8.40 -7.52
N ASN A 41 15.97 -8.51 -6.41
CA ASN A 41 14.90 -9.50 -6.24
C ASN A 41 13.54 -9.08 -6.83
N LYS A 42 13.49 -7.98 -7.58
CA LYS A 42 12.26 -7.46 -8.19
C LYS A 42 12.22 -7.83 -9.67
N ILE A 43 11.03 -8.15 -10.17
CA ILE A 43 10.80 -8.40 -11.59
C ILE A 43 10.25 -7.11 -12.20
N PHE A 44 10.85 -6.67 -13.31
CA PHE A 44 10.31 -5.58 -14.10
C PHE A 44 9.24 -6.12 -15.06
N ASN A 45 8.02 -5.59 -14.97
CA ASN A 45 6.91 -6.02 -15.81
C ASN A 45 6.04 -4.82 -16.22
N ARG A 46 5.04 -5.07 -17.08
CA ARG A 46 4.12 -4.00 -17.54
C ARG A 46 3.39 -3.28 -16.39
N TYR A 47 3.16 -3.96 -15.27
CA TYR A 47 2.52 -3.36 -14.10
C TYR A 47 3.43 -2.34 -13.42
N VAL A 48 4.76 -2.57 -13.38
CA VAL A 48 5.73 -1.62 -12.82
C VAL A 48 5.59 -0.25 -13.47
N ILE A 49 5.54 -0.18 -14.80
CA ILE A 49 5.35 1.08 -15.53
C ILE A 49 4.04 1.76 -15.13
N ARG A 50 2.94 0.98 -15.01
CA ARG A 50 1.65 1.51 -14.56
C ARG A 50 1.74 2.07 -13.14
N TRP A 51 2.44 1.39 -12.23
CA TRP A 51 2.65 1.82 -10.85
C TRP A 51 3.45 3.13 -10.77
N ILE A 52 4.51 3.26 -11.57
CA ILE A 52 5.32 4.48 -11.64
C ILE A 52 4.47 5.67 -12.09
N LYS A 53 3.66 5.50 -13.15
CA LYS A 53 2.72 6.55 -13.62
C LYS A 53 1.76 7.00 -12.52
N ILE A 54 1.19 6.05 -11.76
CA ILE A 54 0.28 6.36 -10.65
C ILE A 54 1.02 7.13 -9.54
N LYS A 55 2.25 6.73 -9.22
CA LYS A 55 3.06 7.39 -8.20
C LYS A 55 3.45 8.82 -8.59
N ILE A 56 3.86 9.05 -9.84
CA ILE A 56 4.14 10.40 -10.37
C ILE A 56 2.91 11.29 -10.25
N LYS A 57 1.74 10.81 -10.71
CA LYS A 57 0.49 11.58 -10.59
C LYS A 57 0.17 11.95 -9.14
N LYS A 58 0.33 11.01 -8.20
CA LYS A 58 0.11 11.28 -6.78
C LYS A 58 1.11 12.31 -6.24
N TYR A 59 2.38 12.20 -6.60
CA TYR A 59 3.40 13.14 -6.15
C TYR A 59 3.13 14.57 -6.65
N ASN A 60 2.82 14.72 -7.94
CA ASN A 60 2.54 16.03 -8.55
C ASN A 60 1.28 16.70 -7.98
N LEU A 61 0.36 15.93 -7.37
CA LEU A 61 -0.81 16.45 -6.66
C LEU A 61 -0.50 16.92 -5.23
N GLY A 62 0.78 17.02 -4.84
CA GLY A 62 1.20 17.40 -3.49
C GLY A 62 0.88 16.33 -2.43
N MET A 63 0.51 15.12 -2.84
CA MET A 63 0.23 14.03 -1.91
C MET A 63 1.56 13.47 -1.39
N ASN A 64 1.72 13.47 -0.07
CA ASN A 64 2.91 12.93 0.57
C ASN A 64 3.15 11.47 0.12
N ILE A 65 4.35 11.19 -0.41
CA ILE A 65 4.75 9.84 -0.88
C ILE A 65 4.82 8.86 0.29
N GLU A 66 5.03 9.37 1.50
CA GLU A 66 4.97 8.58 2.72
C GLU A 66 3.65 7.83 2.79
N SER A 67 3.79 6.51 2.72
CA SER A 67 2.70 5.59 2.95
C SER A 67 2.11 5.86 4.33
N LYS A 68 0.86 6.34 4.39
CA LYS A 68 0.05 6.31 5.62
C LYS A 68 -0.30 4.89 6.06
N THR A 69 0.03 3.87 5.26
CA THR A 69 -0.15 2.45 5.60
C THR A 69 0.73 2.12 6.80
N GLY A 70 0.09 1.94 7.97
CA GLY A 70 0.75 1.82 9.28
C GLY A 70 0.22 2.81 10.31
N LYS A 71 -0.36 3.93 9.87
CA LYS A 71 -1.13 4.87 10.72
C LYS A 71 -2.62 4.53 10.72
N SER A 72 -2.97 3.25 10.68
CA SER A 72 -4.33 2.87 11.03
C SER A 72 -4.51 3.27 12.50
N PRO A 73 -5.55 4.04 12.88
CA PRO A 73 -5.83 4.27 14.29
C PRO A 73 -5.84 2.89 14.94
N LYS A 74 -4.97 2.67 15.92
CA LYS A 74 -4.99 1.43 16.69
C LYS A 74 -6.42 1.29 17.17
N LYS A 75 -7.17 0.28 16.66
CA LYS A 75 -8.56 0.06 17.05
C LYS A 75 -8.58 0.18 18.57
N GLY A 76 -9.32 1.16 19.09
CA GLY A 76 -9.42 1.37 20.52
C GLY A 76 -9.74 0.03 21.18
N LYS A 77 -9.03 -0.31 22.25
CA LYS A 77 -9.35 -1.46 23.10
C LYS A 77 -10.76 -1.22 23.65
N GLY A 78 -11.81 -1.60 22.93
CA GLY A 78 -13.16 -1.19 23.28
C GLY A 78 -14.27 -1.85 22.47
N SER A 79 -14.06 -2.13 21.19
CA SER A 79 -15.04 -2.92 20.43
C SER A 79 -14.65 -4.41 20.45
N GLY A 80 -14.75 -5.03 21.62
CA GLY A 80 -14.70 -6.49 21.73
C GLY A 80 -15.74 -7.14 20.81
N ARG A 81 -15.52 -8.40 20.46
CA ARG A 81 -16.53 -9.21 19.76
C ARG A 81 -17.82 -9.19 20.59
N PRO A 82 -19.00 -8.90 20.01
CA PRO A 82 -20.26 -9.01 20.74
C PRO A 82 -20.34 -10.41 21.34
N ARG A 83 -20.58 -10.51 22.65
CA ARG A 83 -20.80 -11.82 23.29
C ARG A 83 -22.05 -12.45 22.65
N LYS A 84 -21.94 -13.71 22.22
CA LYS A 84 -23.10 -14.51 21.78
C LYS A 84 -24.13 -14.50 22.92
N LYS A 85 -25.34 -14.01 22.66
CA LYS A 85 -26.48 -14.23 23.57
C LYS A 85 -26.86 -15.71 23.44
N PHE A 86 -26.73 -16.47 24.51
CA PHE A 86 -27.41 -17.76 24.63
C PHE A 86 -28.89 -17.46 24.92
N PRO A 87 -29.85 -18.20 24.34
CA PRO A 87 -31.25 -18.02 24.70
C PRO A 87 -31.42 -18.41 26.17
N LEU A 88 -31.93 -17.48 26.99
CA LEU A 88 -32.42 -17.80 28.32
C LEU A 88 -33.57 -18.79 28.15
N GLN A 89 -33.48 -19.94 28.82
CA GLN A 89 -34.64 -20.76 29.10
C GLN A 89 -35.57 -19.94 29.99
N GLU A 90 -36.81 -19.75 29.54
CA GLU A 90 -37.88 -19.18 30.34
C GLU A 90 -38.09 -20.11 31.54
N ILE A 91 -37.75 -19.63 32.73
CA ILE A 91 -38.18 -20.25 33.97
C ILE A 91 -39.57 -19.67 34.21
N GLU A 92 -40.59 -20.43 33.85
CA GLU A 92 -41.96 -20.20 34.29
C GLU A 92 -41.98 -20.30 35.82
N THR A 93 -42.09 -19.16 36.50
CA THR A 93 -42.57 -19.13 37.88
C THR A 93 -44.07 -18.92 37.82
N GLU A 94 -44.83 -20.03 37.88
CA GLU A 94 -46.23 -19.97 38.27
C GLU A 94 -46.32 -19.41 39.69
N LYS A 95 -47.04 -18.30 39.84
CA LYS A 95 -47.48 -17.79 41.14
C LYS A 95 -48.89 -18.29 41.37
N GLU A 96 -49.08 -18.95 42.50
CA GLU A 96 -50.38 -19.35 43.07
C GLU A 96 -51.36 -18.17 43.13
N HIS A 97 -52.63 -18.45 42.84
CA HIS A 97 -53.75 -17.80 43.51
C HIS A 97 -55.02 -18.67 43.48
#